data_AF-A0A2D4JN10-F1
#
_entry.id   AF-A0A2D4JN10-F1
#
_cell.length_a   1.000
_cell.length_b   1.000
_cell.length_c   1.000
_cell.angle_alpha   90.00
_cell.angle_beta   90.00
_cell.angle_gamma   90.00
#
_symmetry.space_group_name_H-M   'P 1'
#
loop_
_entity.id
_entity.type
_entity.pdbx_description
1 polymer ?
#
loop_
_entity_poly.entity_id
_entity_poly.type
_entity_poly.pdbx_seq_one_letter_code
_entity_poly.pdbx_strand_id
1 'polypeptide(L)'
;GLALFVNVGMVVLSDLKIGTTTLLFLFAALMAFRAWKVFGQRRNIHSLELVHMLYYRSTSNNSELLDALTLRAQEEHAKEVILAHSFLLRHHQQQQQPLPKETGVGTDSNPVEHLRKQVEAWLRLRSGLEINFCAERACKHLKELGVKGAAHPVIG
;
A
#
# COMPACT_ATOMS: atom_id res chain seq x y z
N GLY A 1 22.05 65.41 53.51
CA GLY A 1 20.64 65.58 53.07
C GLY A 1 20.49 65.29 51.58
N LEU A 2 20.83 66.26 50.72
CA LEU A 2 20.59 66.21 49.27
C LEU A 2 21.20 65.00 48.54
N ALA A 3 22.46 64.64 48.84
CA ALA A 3 23.14 63.51 48.18
C ALA A 3 22.45 62.15 48.44
N LEU A 4 21.85 61.97 49.63
CA LEU A 4 21.09 60.76 49.95
C LEU A 4 19.76 60.71 49.17
N PHE A 5 19.06 61.83 49.01
CA PHE A 5 17.82 61.90 48.25
C PHE A 5 18.04 61.62 46.76
N VAL A 6 19.12 62.14 46.17
CA VAL A 6 19.44 61.87 44.77
C VAL A 6 19.79 60.40 44.56
N ASN A 7 20.56 59.80 45.48
CA ASN A 7 20.94 58.39 45.38
C ASN A 7 19.73 57.46 45.51
N VAL A 8 18.85 57.71 46.50
CA VAL A 8 17.61 56.96 46.68
C VAL A 8 16.65 57.15 45.49
N GLY A 9 16.50 58.38 44.99
CA GLY A 9 15.64 58.68 43.85
C GLY A 9 16.12 58.02 42.55
N MET A 10 17.42 57.96 42.32
CA MET A 10 18.00 57.29 41.15
C MET A 10 17.81 55.78 41.20
N VAL A 11 17.95 55.17 42.38
CA VAL A 11 17.68 53.74 42.58
C VAL A 11 16.21 53.42 42.30
N VAL A 12 15.28 54.17 42.89
CA VAL A 12 13.83 53.97 42.67
C VAL A 12 13.43 54.16 41.21
N LEU A 13 13.99 55.17 40.53
CA LEU A 13 13.71 55.41 39.11
C LEU A 13 14.27 54.29 38.22
N SER A 14 15.45 53.76 38.57
CA SER A 14 16.08 52.65 37.84
C SER A 14 15.28 51.36 38.02
N ASP A 15 14.80 51.07 39.22
CA ASP A 15 13.95 49.91 39.51
C ASP A 15 12.59 50.02 38.79
N LEU A 16 11.98 51.20 38.78
CA LEU A 16 10.74 51.45 38.04
C LEU A 16 10.95 51.30 36.52
N LYS A 17 12.08 51.79 36.00
CA LYS A 17 12.43 51.66 34.59
C LYS A 17 12.68 50.21 34.20
N ILE A 18 13.40 49.44 35.03
CA ILE A 18 13.64 48.01 34.79
C ILE A 18 12.33 47.21 34.82
N GLY A 19 11.43 47.54 35.74
CA GLY A 19 10.12 46.90 35.85
C GLY A 19 9.25 47.15 34.62
N THR A 20 9.16 48.41 34.17
CA THR A 20 8.35 48.80 33.01
C THR A 20 8.91 48.25 31.69
N THR A 21 10.22 48.26 31.48
CA THR A 21 10.83 47.65 30.27
C THR A 21 10.62 46.15 30.22
N THR A 22 10.73 45.48 31.38
CA THR A 22 10.50 44.03 31.47
C THR A 22 9.04 43.69 31.18
N LEU A 23 8.10 44.47 31.71
CA LEU A 23 6.67 44.28 31.44
C LEU A 23 6.34 44.45 29.95
N LEU A 24 6.88 45.50 29.31
CA LEU A 24 6.69 45.75 27.88
C LEU A 24 7.30 44.63 27.03
N PHE A 25 8.47 44.15 27.40
CA PHE A 25 9.12 43.04 26.72
C PHE A 25 8.29 41.75 26.80
N LEU A 26 7.81 41.39 28.01
CA LEU A 26 6.93 40.23 28.20
C LEU A 26 5.62 40.38 27.42
N PHE A 27 5.02 41.57 27.44
CA PHE A 27 3.81 41.85 26.67
C PHE A 27 4.04 41.66 25.16
N ALA A 28 5.12 42.23 24.63
CA ALA A 28 5.48 42.07 23.22
C ALA A 28 5.75 40.61 22.86
N ALA A 29 6.48 39.86 23.70
CA ALA A 29 6.74 38.44 23.50
C ALA A 29 5.45 37.61 23.50
N LEU A 30 4.54 37.87 24.43
CA LEU A 30 3.24 37.21 24.48
C LEU A 30 2.39 37.53 23.25
N MET A 31 2.34 38.79 22.82
CA MET A 31 1.59 39.18 21.62
C MET A 31 2.18 38.56 20.35
N ALA A 32 3.50 38.52 20.22
CA ALA A 32 4.19 37.84 19.12
C ALA A 32 3.89 36.33 19.12
N PHE A 33 3.94 35.68 20.28
CA PHE A 33 3.59 34.27 20.41
C PHE A 33 2.13 33.99 20.04
N ARG A 34 1.20 34.86 20.46
CA ARG A 34 -0.22 34.74 20.08
C ARG A 34 -0.42 34.92 18.58
N ALA A 35 0.21 35.92 17.97
CA ALA A 35 0.16 36.14 16.53
C ALA A 35 0.74 34.95 15.75
N TRP A 36 1.89 34.43 16.20
CA TRP A 36 2.50 33.23 15.64
C TRP A 36 1.57 32.02 15.71
N LYS A 37 0.94 31.79 16.87
CA LYS A 37 -0.01 30.68 17.06
C LYS A 37 -1.22 30.77 16.12
N VAL A 38 -1.83 31.96 16.01
CA VAL A 38 -2.98 32.19 15.10
C VAL A 38 -2.58 31.98 13.65
N PHE A 39 -1.41 32.48 13.24
CA PHE A 39 -0.89 32.28 11.89
C PHE A 39 -0.62 30.80 11.59
N GLY A 40 0.00 30.08 12.53
CA GLY A 40 0.23 28.65 12.42
C GLY A 40 -1.07 27.85 12.30
N GLN A 41 -2.10 28.20 13.08
CA GLN A 41 -3.42 27.57 13.00
C GLN A 41 -4.08 27.81 11.63
N ARG A 42 -4.05 29.03 11.10
CA ARG A 42 -4.61 29.35 9.77
C ARG A 42 -3.91 28.55 8.67
N ARG A 43 -2.58 28.48 8.70
CA ARG A 43 -1.81 27.68 7.73
C ARG A 43 -2.16 26.20 7.79
N ASN A 44 -2.33 25.66 8.99
CA ASN A 44 -2.68 24.26 9.19
C ASN A 44 -4.05 23.92 8.58
N ILE A 45 -5.06 24.76 8.82
CA ILE A 45 -6.42 24.57 8.25
C ILE A 45 -6.35 24.57 6.72
N HIS A 46 -5.69 25.54 6.10
CA HIS A 46 -5.56 25.59 4.64
C HIS A 46 -4.77 24.41 4.07
N SER A 47 -3.70 23.96 4.74
CA SER A 47 -2.97 22.78 4.29
C SER A 47 -3.84 21.52 4.37
N LEU A 48 -4.69 21.41 5.39
CA LEU A 48 -5.61 20.27 5.56
C LEU A 48 -6.70 20.28 4.48
N GLU A 49 -7.28 21.44 4.16
CA GLU A 49 -8.24 21.62 3.07
C GLU A 49 -7.62 21.26 1.71
N LEU A 50 -6.39 21.70 1.44
CA LEU A 50 -5.69 21.36 0.20
C LEU A 50 -5.37 19.87 0.12
N VAL A 51 -4.93 19.24 1.20
CA VAL A 51 -4.69 17.79 1.22
C VAL A 51 -5.99 17.04 0.98
N HIS A 52 -7.08 17.44 1.61
CA HIS A 52 -8.40 16.82 1.41
C HIS A 52 -8.87 17.01 -0.04
N MET A 53 -8.76 18.22 -0.58
CA MET A 53 -9.10 18.51 -1.97
C MET A 53 -8.24 17.70 -2.94
N LEU A 54 -6.92 17.64 -2.75
CA LEU A 54 -6.01 16.88 -3.60
C LEU A 54 -6.26 15.38 -3.49
N TYR A 55 -6.51 14.87 -2.28
CA TYR A 55 -6.83 13.46 -2.07
C TYR A 55 -8.13 13.08 -2.78
N TYR A 56 -9.22 13.83 -2.57
CA TYR A 56 -10.50 13.54 -3.21
C TYR A 56 -10.47 13.81 -4.71
N ARG A 57 -9.83 14.90 -5.16
CA ARG A 57 -9.69 15.20 -6.58
C ARG A 57 -8.83 14.16 -7.28
N SER A 58 -7.70 13.75 -6.71
CA SER A 58 -6.84 12.71 -7.29
C SER A 58 -7.53 11.35 -7.27
N THR A 59 -8.11 10.95 -6.15
CA THR A 59 -8.78 9.65 -6.01
C THR A 59 -10.01 9.57 -6.91
N SER A 60 -10.81 10.64 -7.00
CA SER A 60 -12.00 10.68 -7.87
C SER A 60 -11.66 10.88 -9.34
N ASN A 61 -10.59 11.60 -9.68
CA ASN A 61 -10.19 11.76 -11.08
C ASN A 61 -9.48 10.53 -11.61
N ASN A 62 -8.77 9.80 -10.74
CA ASN A 62 -8.10 8.55 -11.10
C ASN A 62 -8.95 7.32 -10.76
N SER A 63 -10.20 7.46 -10.29
CA SER A 63 -11.02 6.30 -9.89
C SER A 63 -11.31 5.40 -11.07
N GLU A 64 -11.60 5.97 -12.25
CA GLU A 64 -11.81 5.18 -13.47
C GLU A 64 -10.54 4.43 -13.90
N LEU A 65 -9.37 5.04 -13.72
CA LEU A 65 -8.09 4.39 -14.01
C LEU A 65 -7.82 3.26 -13.01
N LEU A 66 -8.06 3.48 -11.72
CA LEU A 66 -7.93 2.44 -10.70
C LEU A 66 -8.92 1.30 -10.96
N ASP A 67 -10.16 1.61 -11.31
CA ASP A 67 -11.17 0.62 -11.67
C ASP A 67 -10.74 -0.19 -12.89
N ALA A 68 -10.27 0.48 -13.96
CA ALA A 68 -9.75 -0.18 -15.16
C ALA A 68 -8.52 -1.07 -14.86
N LEU A 69 -7.60 -0.62 -13.99
CA LEU A 69 -6.46 -1.43 -13.55
C LEU A 69 -6.92 -2.64 -12.74
N THR A 70 -7.89 -2.47 -11.83
CA THR A 70 -8.43 -3.58 -11.05
C THR A 70 -9.16 -4.59 -11.93
N LEU A 71 -9.97 -4.12 -12.89
CA LEU A 71 -10.67 -4.97 -13.84
C LEU A 71 -9.69 -5.74 -14.71
N ARG A 72 -8.64 -5.08 -15.21
CA ARG A 72 -7.59 -5.72 -16.02
C ARG A 72 -6.82 -6.76 -15.22
N ALA A 73 -6.47 -6.45 -13.96
CA ALA A 73 -5.81 -7.41 -13.08
C ALA A 73 -6.71 -8.62 -12.77
N GLN A 74 -8.00 -8.39 -12.52
CA GLN A 74 -8.98 -9.46 -12.33
C GLN A 74 -9.12 -10.35 -13.57
N GLU A 75 -9.16 -9.75 -14.76
CA GLU A 75 -9.23 -10.48 -16.02
C GLU A 75 -7.97 -11.33 -16.26
N GLU A 76 -6.79 -10.80 -15.94
CA GLU A 76 -5.53 -11.55 -16.00
C GLU A 76 -5.53 -12.74 -15.03
N HIS A 77 -5.95 -12.52 -13.77
CA HIS A 77 -6.09 -13.60 -12.79
C HIS A 77 -7.11 -14.66 -13.22
N ALA A 78 -8.23 -14.27 -13.80
CA ALA A 78 -9.23 -15.21 -14.30
C ALA A 78 -8.66 -16.10 -15.42
N LYS A 79 -7.89 -15.51 -16.35
CA LYS A 79 -7.18 -16.25 -17.40
C LYS A 79 -6.18 -17.24 -16.81
N GLU A 80 -5.39 -16.82 -15.82
CA GLU A 80 -4.44 -17.69 -15.14
C GLU A 80 -5.14 -18.92 -14.51
N VAL A 81 -6.26 -18.71 -13.82
CA VAL A 81 -7.05 -19.77 -13.18
C VAL A 81 -7.66 -20.73 -14.20
N ILE A 82 -8.25 -20.20 -15.27
CA ILE A 82 -8.84 -21.02 -16.35
C ILE A 82 -7.77 -21.88 -17.00
N LEU A 83 -6.59 -21.31 -17.29
CA LEU A 83 -5.46 -22.06 -17.83
C LEU A 83 -5.04 -23.17 -16.86
N ALA A 84 -4.78 -22.85 -15.58
CA ALA A 84 -4.44 -23.86 -14.58
C ALA A 84 -5.47 -25.01 -14.53
N HIS A 85 -6.75 -24.68 -14.42
CA HIS A 85 -7.83 -25.68 -14.36
C HIS A 85 -7.87 -26.55 -15.62
N SER A 86 -7.76 -25.95 -16.81
CA SER A 86 -7.82 -26.69 -18.08
C SER A 86 -6.68 -27.69 -18.25
N PHE A 87 -5.46 -27.34 -17.83
CA PHE A 87 -4.29 -28.22 -17.91
C PHE A 87 -4.35 -29.31 -16.84
N LEU A 88 -4.80 -28.99 -15.62
CA LEU A 88 -5.02 -29.99 -14.58
C LEU A 88 -6.10 -31.01 -14.97
N LEU A 89 -7.21 -30.55 -15.57
CA LEU A 89 -8.27 -31.43 -16.06
C LEU A 89 -7.77 -32.37 -17.17
N ARG A 90 -6.99 -31.83 -18.13
CA ARG A 90 -6.37 -32.64 -19.20
C ARG A 90 -5.44 -33.71 -18.63
N HIS A 91 -4.62 -33.37 -17.64
CA HIS A 91 -3.72 -34.33 -16.99
C HIS A 91 -4.51 -35.46 -16.31
N HIS A 92 -5.60 -35.13 -15.61
CA HIS A 92 -6.48 -36.12 -14.98
C HIS A 92 -7.11 -37.05 -16.01
N GLN A 93 -7.61 -36.51 -17.13
CA GLN A 93 -8.18 -37.32 -18.22
C GLN A 93 -7.15 -38.26 -18.86
N GLN A 94 -5.90 -37.81 -19.02
CA GLN A 94 -4.82 -38.64 -19.56
C GLN A 94 -4.39 -39.77 -18.61
N GLN A 95 -4.47 -39.56 -17.29
CA GLN A 95 -4.19 -40.62 -16.30
C GLN A 95 -5.31 -41.68 -16.20
N GLN A 96 -6.54 -41.35 -16.58
CA GLN A 96 -7.67 -42.29 -16.54
C GLN A 96 -7.75 -43.23 -17.76
N GLN A 97 -6.91 -43.05 -18.78
CA GLN A 97 -6.87 -43.92 -19.95
C GLN A 97 -5.92 -45.12 -19.68
N PRO A 98 -6.37 -46.39 -19.81
CA PRO A 98 -5.55 -47.54 -19.46
C PRO A 98 -4.51 -47.83 -20.56
N LEU A 99 -3.24 -47.50 -20.31
CA LEU A 99 -2.07 -47.96 -21.08
C LEU A 99 -1.00 -48.50 -20.10
N PRO A 100 -0.17 -49.50 -20.49
CA PRO A 100 0.59 -50.32 -19.54
C PRO A 100 1.64 -49.50 -18.81
N LYS A 101 1.74 -49.78 -17.50
CA LYS A 101 2.80 -49.32 -16.63
C LYS A 101 4.14 -49.81 -17.16
N GLU A 102 4.91 -48.94 -17.78
CA GLU A 102 6.36 -49.12 -17.83
C GLU A 102 7.10 -47.85 -17.44
N THR A 103 8.09 -48.11 -16.59
CA THR A 103 9.21 -47.26 -16.19
C THR A 103 8.88 -46.06 -15.29
N GLY A 104 9.13 -46.29 -14.00
CA GLY A 104 9.37 -45.23 -13.05
C GLY A 104 10.49 -44.32 -13.53
N VAL A 105 10.19 -43.03 -13.56
CA VAL A 105 11.18 -41.97 -13.51
C VAL A 105 10.72 -41.09 -12.37
N GLY A 106 11.47 -41.14 -11.27
CA GLY A 106 11.24 -40.29 -10.12
C GLY A 106 11.22 -38.83 -10.56
N THR A 107 10.28 -38.06 -10.07
CA THR A 107 10.38 -36.61 -10.14
C THR A 107 9.69 -36.01 -8.93
N ASP A 108 10.48 -35.74 -7.91
CA ASP A 108 10.18 -34.87 -6.76
C ASP A 108 10.04 -33.39 -7.23
N SER A 109 9.41 -33.15 -8.38
CA SER A 109 9.10 -31.82 -8.87
C SER A 109 7.72 -31.44 -8.36
N ASN A 110 7.67 -30.35 -7.60
CA ASN A 110 6.44 -29.74 -7.13
C ASN A 110 5.40 -29.69 -8.28
N PRO A 111 4.18 -30.24 -8.11
CA PRO A 111 3.16 -30.30 -9.17
C PRO A 111 2.83 -28.92 -9.75
N VAL A 112 3.00 -27.86 -8.94
CA VAL A 112 2.83 -26.46 -9.36
C VAL A 112 3.91 -26.04 -10.36
N GLU A 113 5.17 -26.48 -10.17
CA GLU A 113 6.29 -26.15 -11.06
C GLU A 113 6.18 -26.89 -12.39
N HIS A 114 5.67 -28.12 -12.38
CA HIS A 114 5.37 -28.86 -13.61
C HIS A 114 4.25 -28.16 -14.40
N LEU A 115 3.16 -27.76 -13.74
CA LEU A 115 2.08 -26.99 -14.35
C LEU A 115 2.60 -25.69 -14.96
N ARG A 116 3.47 -24.98 -14.23
CA ARG A 116 4.08 -23.74 -14.69
C ARG A 116 4.81 -23.92 -16.01
N LYS A 117 5.77 -24.85 -16.05
CA LYS A 117 6.57 -25.13 -17.26
C LYS A 117 5.70 -25.55 -18.44
N GLN A 118 4.67 -26.36 -18.20
CA GLN A 118 3.77 -26.83 -19.25
C GLN A 118 2.95 -25.69 -19.87
N VAL A 119 2.39 -24.81 -19.03
CA VAL A 119 1.61 -23.66 -19.49
C VAL A 119 2.51 -22.64 -20.20
N GLU A 120 3.68 -22.32 -19.65
CA GLU A 120 4.64 -21.39 -20.28
C GLU A 120 5.13 -21.90 -21.63
N ALA A 121 5.44 -23.20 -21.75
CA ALA A 121 5.83 -23.80 -23.02
C ALA A 121 4.70 -23.70 -24.05
N TRP A 122 3.45 -23.95 -23.64
CA TRP A 122 2.29 -23.81 -24.51
C TRP A 122 2.04 -22.36 -24.93
N LEU A 123 2.17 -21.41 -24.01
CA LEU A 123 2.03 -19.98 -24.28
C LEU A 123 3.11 -19.48 -25.24
N ARG A 124 4.36 -19.89 -25.05
CA ARG A 124 5.47 -19.58 -25.97
C ARG A 124 5.19 -20.11 -27.38
N LEU A 125 4.70 -21.35 -27.49
CA LEU A 125 4.37 -21.96 -28.77
C LEU A 125 3.20 -21.26 -29.47
N ARG A 126 2.20 -20.76 -28.72
CA ARG A 126 1.01 -20.13 -29.28
C ARG A 126 1.18 -18.64 -29.60
N SER A 127 1.92 -17.92 -28.77
CA SER A 127 2.06 -16.45 -28.86
C SER A 127 3.40 -16.00 -29.42
N GLY A 128 4.42 -16.85 -29.42
CA GLY A 128 5.80 -16.48 -29.74
C GLY A 128 6.48 -15.62 -28.65
N LEU A 129 5.82 -15.38 -27.51
CA LEU A 129 6.32 -14.53 -26.43
C LEU A 129 6.69 -15.36 -25.20
N GLU A 130 7.73 -14.92 -24.49
CA GLU A 130 8.05 -15.46 -23.16
C GLU A 130 7.11 -14.83 -22.12
N ILE A 131 5.99 -15.51 -21.87
CA ILE A 131 5.02 -15.11 -20.85
C ILE A 131 5.32 -15.86 -19.56
N ASN A 132 5.47 -15.14 -18.45
CA ASN A 132 5.60 -15.71 -17.11
C ASN A 132 4.21 -16.08 -16.58
N PHE A 133 4.05 -17.30 -16.09
CA PHE A 133 2.77 -17.78 -15.55
C PHE A 133 2.90 -18.04 -14.05
N CYS A 134 2.07 -17.41 -13.23
CA CYS A 134 2.10 -17.62 -11.78
C CYS A 134 1.23 -18.81 -11.37
N ALA A 135 1.80 -20.01 -11.45
CA ALA A 135 1.10 -21.25 -11.13
C ALA A 135 0.68 -21.33 -9.65
N GLU A 136 1.44 -20.75 -8.73
CA GLU A 136 1.13 -20.72 -7.29
C GLU A 136 -0.16 -19.94 -7.03
N ARG A 137 -0.27 -18.75 -7.62
CA ARG A 137 -1.44 -17.88 -7.49
C ARG A 137 -2.67 -18.53 -8.11
N ALA A 138 -2.53 -19.07 -9.32
CA ALA A 138 -3.62 -19.76 -10.00
C ALA A 138 -4.11 -20.98 -9.22
N CYS A 139 -3.20 -21.81 -8.71
CA CYS A 139 -3.54 -22.95 -7.86
C CYS A 139 -4.20 -22.54 -6.54
N LYS A 140 -3.74 -21.44 -5.92
CA LYS A 140 -4.34 -20.89 -4.70
C LYS A 140 -5.78 -20.43 -4.97
N HIS A 141 -6.00 -19.63 -6.00
CA HIS A 141 -7.34 -19.19 -6.39
C HIS A 141 -8.23 -20.37 -6.78
N LEU A 142 -7.70 -21.39 -7.45
CA LEU A 142 -8.46 -22.59 -7.77
C LEU A 142 -8.88 -23.38 -6.53
N LYS A 143 -8.04 -23.43 -5.48
CA LYS A 143 -8.40 -24.01 -4.17
C LYS A 143 -9.47 -23.19 -3.46
N GLU A 144 -9.41 -21.86 -3.58
CA GLU A 144 -10.39 -20.93 -2.98
C GLU A 144 -11.74 -20.95 -3.72
N LEU A 145 -11.70 -21.11 -5.05
CA LEU A 145 -12.89 -21.20 -5.92
C LEU A 145 -13.49 -22.61 -5.95
N GLY A 146 -12.71 -23.66 -5.68
CA GLY A 146 -13.17 -25.04 -5.57
C GLY A 146 -13.97 -25.24 -4.27
N VAL A 147 -15.31 -25.22 -4.29
CA VAL A 147 -16.18 -26.31 -4.77
C VAL A 147 -15.74 -27.66 -4.22
N LYS A 148 -16.43 -28.06 -3.15
CA LYS A 148 -16.45 -29.37 -2.47
C LYS A 148 -16.92 -30.55 -3.38
N GLY A 149 -16.81 -30.43 -4.71
CA GLY A 149 -17.60 -31.20 -5.68
C GLY A 149 -16.82 -31.94 -6.78
N ALA A 150 -15.49 -31.89 -6.79
CA ALA A 150 -14.70 -32.77 -7.67
C ALA A 150 -13.49 -33.27 -6.89
N ALA A 151 -13.63 -34.48 -6.36
CA ALA A 151 -12.59 -35.39 -5.89
C ALA A 151 -11.31 -34.71 -5.34
N HIS A 152 -11.31 -34.44 -4.05
CA HIS A 152 -10.06 -34.40 -3.29
C HIS A 152 -9.28 -35.71 -3.54
N PRO A 153 -8.01 -35.67 -3.99
CA PRO A 153 -7.08 -36.66 -3.53
C PRO A 153 -6.71 -36.27 -2.09
N VAL A 154 -7.10 -37.14 -1.16
CA VAL A 154 -6.53 -37.16 0.19
C VAL A 154 -5.02 -37.28 0.01
N ILE A 155 -4.28 -36.26 0.44
CA ILE A 155 -2.85 -36.35 0.64
C ILE A 155 -2.69 -36.97 2.04
N GLY A 156 -2.33 -38.25 2.05
CA GLY A 156 -1.63 -38.86 3.18
C GLY A 156 -0.14 -38.53 3.11
#